data_AF-A0A9N9S7E9-F1
#
_entry.id   AF-A0A9N9S7E9-F1
#
_cell.length_a   1.000
_cell.length_b   1.000
_cell.length_c   1.000
_cell.angle_alpha   90.00
_cell.angle_beta   90.00
_cell.angle_gamma   90.00
#
_symmetry.space_group_name_H-M   'P 1'
#
loop_
_entity.id
_entity.type
_entity.pdbx_description
1 polymer ?
#
loop_
_entity_poly.entity_id
_entity_poly.type
_entity_poly.pdbx_seq_one_letter_code
_entity_poly.pdbx_strand_id
1 'polypeptide(L)'
;MCKNIKFLILCMTIAAASANIHQYDSQSPPESVVNLTRCNELNLHRWELHKCCKYPHINLHRVLIDTCLDECIGSNDECCPMGCLWRITKIVYDSANVNLNGLKRTLKSSVFDSEWDDLIETSVDECALEVRPAGLEGPCQFPAHLPKLLGCTIKKLFLQCPQMHPLPVCETTKMYVQECM
;
A
#
# COMPACT_ATOMS: atom_id res chain seq x y z
N MET A 1 -6.30 -21.25 12.45
CA MET A 1 -5.69 -20.32 13.43
C MET A 1 -4.32 -19.89 12.93
N CYS A 2 -4.22 -18.69 12.36
CA CYS A 2 -2.98 -18.13 11.83
C CYS A 2 -2.03 -17.77 12.99
N LYS A 3 -1.02 -18.60 13.26
CA LYS A 3 -0.05 -18.43 14.36
C LYS A 3 1.31 -17.86 13.91
N ASN A 4 1.40 -17.24 12.73
CA ASN A 4 2.68 -16.77 12.18
C ASN A 4 2.57 -15.34 11.59
N ILE A 5 3.25 -14.36 12.20
CA ILE A 5 3.30 -12.95 11.80
C ILE A 5 3.78 -12.75 10.35
N LYS A 6 4.71 -13.60 9.87
CA LYS A 6 5.15 -13.59 8.47
C LYS A 6 3.99 -13.85 7.49
N PHE A 7 2.95 -14.58 7.91
CA PHE A 7 1.78 -14.88 7.09
C PHE A 7 0.76 -13.74 7.04
N LEU A 8 0.69 -12.85 8.04
CA LEU A 8 -0.28 -11.74 8.02
C LEU A 8 0.07 -10.69 6.95
N ILE A 9 1.35 -10.32 6.86
CA ILE A 9 1.87 -9.43 5.81
C ILE A 9 1.76 -10.10 4.44
N LEU A 10 1.99 -11.42 4.36
CA LEU A 10 1.84 -12.22 3.15
C LEU A 10 0.38 -12.29 2.66
N CYS A 11 -0.57 -12.52 3.58
CA CYS A 11 -2.01 -12.55 3.30
C CYS A 11 -2.52 -11.18 2.84
N MET A 12 -1.97 -10.07 3.33
CA MET A 12 -2.32 -8.72 2.86
C MET A 12 -1.76 -8.41 1.47
N THR A 13 -0.56 -8.89 1.12
CA THR A 13 -0.05 -8.78 -0.26
C THR A 13 -0.84 -9.63 -1.26
N ILE A 14 -1.34 -10.80 -0.84
CA ILE A 14 -2.18 -11.65 -1.67
C ILE A 14 -3.59 -11.06 -1.78
N ALA A 15 -4.22 -10.62 -0.69
CA ALA A 15 -5.54 -9.99 -0.74
C ALA A 15 -5.58 -8.71 -1.57
N ALA A 16 -4.53 -7.87 -1.53
CA ALA A 16 -4.43 -6.67 -2.38
C ALA A 16 -4.22 -7.03 -3.88
N ALA A 17 -3.44 -8.06 -4.19
CA ALA A 17 -3.28 -8.56 -5.56
C ALA A 17 -4.55 -9.27 -6.07
N SER A 18 -5.24 -10.02 -5.21
CA SER A 18 -6.46 -10.76 -5.52
C SER A 18 -7.71 -9.88 -5.60
N ALA A 19 -7.78 -8.77 -4.86
CA ALA A 19 -8.88 -7.81 -4.95
C ALA A 19 -8.90 -7.10 -6.32
N ASN A 20 -7.74 -6.90 -6.95
CA ASN A 20 -7.67 -6.44 -8.34
C ASN A 20 -7.99 -7.56 -9.34
N ILE A 21 -7.78 -8.83 -9.02
CA ILE A 21 -8.11 -9.95 -9.94
C ILE A 21 -9.61 -10.27 -9.94
N HIS A 22 -10.30 -10.12 -8.80
CA HIS A 22 -11.72 -10.48 -8.66
C HIS A 22 -12.73 -9.41 -9.12
N GLN A 23 -12.32 -8.22 -9.55
CA GLN A 23 -13.21 -7.26 -10.22
C GLN A 23 -13.36 -7.50 -11.74
N TYR A 24 -12.68 -8.50 -12.32
CA TYR A 24 -12.67 -8.76 -13.76
C TYR A 24 -13.60 -9.88 -14.24
N ASP A 25 -14.55 -10.33 -13.41
CA ASP A 25 -15.63 -11.21 -13.88
C ASP A 25 -16.73 -10.38 -14.56
N SER A 26 -16.50 -10.03 -15.82
CA SER A 26 -17.48 -9.98 -16.91
C SER A 26 -16.99 -9.01 -18.00
N GLN A 27 -16.37 -9.57 -19.04
CA GLN A 27 -16.07 -8.92 -20.34
C GLN A 27 -15.06 -7.77 -20.29
N SER A 28 -13.77 -8.07 -20.11
CA SER A 28 -12.68 -7.13 -20.42
C SER A 28 -11.95 -7.51 -21.72
N PRO A 29 -11.54 -6.54 -22.55
CA PRO A 29 -10.87 -6.78 -23.84
C PRO A 29 -9.50 -7.48 -23.67
N PRO A 30 -8.92 -8.05 -24.76
CA PRO A 30 -7.66 -8.81 -24.73
C PRO A 30 -6.45 -8.07 -24.12
N GLU A 31 -6.44 -6.73 -24.13
CA GLU A 31 -5.42 -5.93 -23.43
C GLU A 31 -5.35 -6.22 -21.92
N SER A 32 -6.47 -6.57 -21.29
CA SER A 32 -6.49 -6.93 -19.85
C SER A 32 -5.79 -8.25 -19.55
N VAL A 33 -5.82 -9.22 -20.48
CA VAL A 33 -5.17 -10.54 -20.32
C VAL A 33 -3.66 -10.46 -20.56
N VAL A 34 -3.24 -9.62 -21.52
CA VAL A 34 -1.81 -9.34 -21.78
C VAL A 34 -1.17 -8.64 -20.58
N ASN A 35 -1.86 -7.67 -19.98
CA ASN A 35 -1.39 -6.99 -18.78
C ASN A 35 -1.30 -7.94 -17.57
N LEU A 36 -2.25 -8.87 -17.40
CA LEU A 36 -2.20 -9.87 -16.31
C LEU A 36 -1.03 -10.84 -16.44
N THR A 37 -0.74 -11.33 -17.64
CA THR A 37 0.38 -12.25 -17.89
C THR A 37 1.71 -11.57 -17.60
N ARG A 38 1.88 -10.34 -18.11
CA ARG A 38 3.06 -9.51 -17.87
C ARG A 38 3.23 -9.17 -16.39
N CYS A 39 2.15 -8.85 -15.69
CA CYS A 39 2.21 -8.59 -14.26
C CYS A 39 2.55 -9.84 -13.43
N ASN A 40 2.14 -11.04 -13.86
CA ASN A 40 2.56 -12.28 -13.20
C ASN A 40 4.06 -12.53 -13.34
N GLU A 41 4.64 -12.24 -14.50
CA GLU A 41 6.09 -12.33 -14.74
C GLU A 41 6.85 -11.29 -13.89
N LEU A 42 6.33 -10.06 -13.84
CA LEU A 42 6.94 -8.95 -13.11
C LEU A 42 6.77 -9.05 -11.58
N ASN A 43 5.80 -9.81 -11.08
CA ASN A 43 5.48 -9.95 -9.66
C ASN A 43 6.65 -10.50 -8.81
N LEU A 44 7.62 -11.18 -9.43
CA LEU A 44 8.85 -11.62 -8.76
C LEU A 44 9.69 -10.42 -8.24
N HIS A 45 9.53 -9.24 -8.84
CA HIS A 45 10.29 -8.03 -8.52
C HIS A 45 9.60 -7.12 -7.51
N ARG A 46 8.41 -7.47 -7.00
CA ARG A 46 7.68 -6.64 -6.01
C ARG A 46 8.45 -6.41 -4.70
N TRP A 47 9.44 -7.24 -4.42
CA TRP A 47 10.27 -7.13 -3.20
C TRP A 47 11.53 -6.29 -3.41
N GLU A 48 11.77 -5.80 -4.62
CA GLU A 48 13.03 -5.13 -5.00
C GLU A 48 12.94 -3.60 -4.89
N LEU A 49 11.76 -3.02 -4.64
CA LEU A 49 11.57 -1.56 -4.57
C LEU A 49 12.57 -0.88 -3.62
N HIS A 50 12.78 -1.44 -2.43
CA HIS A 50 13.69 -0.88 -1.43
C HIS A 50 15.19 -0.99 -1.81
N LYS A 51 15.55 -1.90 -2.72
CA LYS A 51 16.92 -2.00 -3.26
C LYS A 51 17.15 -0.97 -4.37
N CYS A 52 16.07 -0.52 -4.99
CA CYS A 52 16.09 0.39 -6.12
C CYS A 52 15.94 1.85 -5.72
N CYS A 53 15.14 2.14 -4.72
CA CYS A 53 14.97 3.48 -4.21
C CYS A 53 14.79 3.45 -2.70
N LYS A 54 15.43 4.38 -2.00
CA LYS A 54 15.09 4.70 -0.61
C LYS A 54 13.94 5.71 -0.59
N TYR A 55 12.73 5.22 -0.79
CA TYR A 55 11.51 6.04 -0.82
C TYR A 55 10.78 6.08 0.55
N PRO A 56 9.93 7.11 0.77
CA PRO A 56 9.10 7.19 1.96
C PRO A 56 8.11 6.03 2.02
N HIS A 57 8.02 5.37 3.16
CA HIS A 57 7.13 4.25 3.38
C HIS A 57 6.54 4.30 4.79
N ILE A 58 5.37 3.69 4.98
CA ILE A 58 4.79 3.57 6.31
C ILE A 58 5.62 2.57 7.11
N ASN A 59 6.51 3.08 7.96
CA ASN A 59 7.30 2.25 8.83
C ASN A 59 6.46 1.77 10.02
N LEU A 60 5.81 0.62 9.85
CA LEU A 60 5.12 -0.06 10.95
C LEU A 60 6.17 -0.77 11.81
N HIS A 61 6.61 -0.11 12.87
CA HIS A 61 7.50 -0.72 13.85
C HIS A 61 6.90 -2.03 14.37
N ARG A 62 7.72 -3.07 14.47
CA ARG A 62 7.31 -4.37 15.01
C ARG A 62 6.59 -4.25 16.36
N VAL A 63 7.01 -3.31 17.22
CA VAL A 63 6.34 -3.02 18.49
C VAL A 63 4.88 -2.60 18.30
N LEU A 64 4.57 -1.77 17.29
CA LEU A 64 3.21 -1.35 16.99
C LEU A 64 2.36 -2.50 16.47
N ILE A 65 2.96 -3.36 15.63
CA ILE A 65 2.31 -4.57 15.12
C ILE A 65 1.99 -5.52 16.27
N ASP A 66 2.97 -5.81 17.12
CA ASP A 66 2.82 -6.69 18.27
C ASP A 66 1.77 -6.10 19.25
N THR A 67 1.82 -4.80 19.51
CA THR A 67 0.80 -4.10 20.33
C THR A 67 -0.61 -4.27 19.76
N CYS A 68 -0.78 -4.09 18.45
CA CYS A 68 -2.09 -4.24 17.81
C CYS A 68 -2.55 -5.69 17.73
N LEU A 69 -1.63 -6.65 17.59
CA LEU A 69 -1.97 -8.06 17.68
C LEU A 69 -2.43 -8.41 19.08
N ASP A 70 -1.73 -7.94 20.12
CA ASP A 70 -2.06 -8.14 21.52
C ASP A 70 -3.40 -7.51 21.90
N GLU A 71 -3.67 -6.27 21.46
CA GLU A 71 -4.95 -5.59 21.67
C GLU A 71 -6.12 -6.36 21.04
N CYS A 72 -5.85 -7.06 19.93
CA CYS A 72 -6.85 -7.83 19.19
C CYS A 72 -6.93 -9.30 19.60
N ILE A 73 -6.19 -9.74 20.63
CA ILE A 73 -6.31 -11.09 21.18
C ILE A 73 -7.73 -11.28 21.73
N GLY A 74 -8.49 -12.19 21.13
CA GLY A 74 -9.87 -12.48 21.52
C GLY A 74 -10.93 -11.69 20.77
N SER A 75 -10.53 -10.79 19.85
CA SER A 75 -11.46 -10.20 18.89
C SER A 75 -11.90 -11.23 17.85
N ASN A 76 -13.19 -11.25 17.50
CA ASN A 76 -13.71 -12.00 16.35
C ASN A 76 -13.58 -11.20 15.03
N ASP A 77 -13.12 -9.94 15.11
CA ASP A 77 -12.89 -9.11 13.95
C ASP A 77 -11.48 -9.35 13.40
N GLU A 78 -11.41 -10.05 12.25
CA GLU A 78 -10.16 -10.33 11.53
C GLU A 78 -9.41 -9.06 11.11
N CYS A 79 -10.12 -7.93 11.07
CA CYS A 79 -9.60 -6.63 10.65
C CYS A 79 -9.04 -5.79 11.81
N CYS A 80 -9.25 -6.24 13.06
CA CYS A 80 -8.87 -5.50 14.26
C CYS A 80 -7.39 -5.03 14.26
N PRO A 81 -6.39 -5.87 13.93
CA PRO A 81 -4.99 -5.44 13.97
C PRO A 81 -4.68 -4.29 13.02
N MET A 82 -5.27 -4.31 11.80
CA MET A 82 -5.08 -3.23 10.83
C MET A 82 -5.77 -1.94 11.26
N GLY A 83 -6.97 -2.03 11.84
CA GLY A 83 -7.64 -0.86 12.40
C GLY A 83 -6.86 -0.19 13.52
N CYS A 84 -6.32 -1.02 14.42
CA CYS A 84 -5.43 -0.55 15.46
C CYS A 84 -4.20 0.16 14.86
N LEU A 85 -3.55 -0.41 13.84
CA LEU A 85 -2.38 0.19 13.19
C LEU A 85 -2.72 1.55 12.55
N TRP A 86 -3.85 1.67 11.88
CA TRP A 86 -4.28 2.93 11.25
C TRP A 86 -4.64 4.01 12.27
N ARG A 87 -5.23 3.61 13.40
CA ARG A 87 -5.56 4.51 14.50
C ARG A 87 -4.29 4.99 15.21
N ILE A 88 -3.34 4.10 15.48
CA ILE A 88 -2.07 4.47 16.13
C ILE A 88 -1.23 5.39 15.24
N THR A 89 -1.17 5.10 13.94
CA THR A 89 -0.48 5.96 12.96
C THR A 89 -1.25 7.26 12.65
N LYS A 90 -2.48 7.40 13.18
CA LYS A 90 -3.39 8.53 12.91
C LYS A 90 -3.67 8.73 11.42
N ILE A 91 -3.55 7.67 10.62
CA ILE A 91 -3.91 7.67 9.19
C ILE A 91 -5.42 7.59 9.02
N VAL A 92 -6.14 7.04 10.00
CA VAL A 92 -7.60 6.95 10.01
C VAL A 92 -8.13 7.53 11.32
N TYR A 93 -9.09 8.47 11.22
CA TYR A 93 -9.73 9.10 12.40
C TYR A 93 -11.02 8.39 12.81
N ASP A 94 -11.83 8.04 11.82
CA ASP A 94 -13.05 7.27 11.94
C ASP A 94 -13.08 6.23 10.81
N SER A 95 -13.97 5.24 10.87
CA SER A 95 -14.01 4.15 9.90
C SER A 95 -14.18 4.61 8.45
N ALA A 96 -14.66 5.83 8.19
CA ALA A 96 -15.02 6.29 6.85
C ALA A 96 -13.96 7.20 6.21
N ASN A 97 -13.16 7.92 7.01
CA ASN A 97 -12.29 8.99 6.50
C ASN A 97 -10.80 8.71 6.72
N VAL A 98 -10.02 8.88 5.64
CA VAL A 98 -8.56 8.91 5.72
C VAL A 98 -8.09 10.32 6.11
N ASN A 99 -7.22 10.38 7.12
CA ASN A 99 -6.48 11.57 7.48
C ASN A 99 -5.27 11.77 6.57
N LEU A 100 -5.43 12.52 5.48
CA LEU A 100 -4.34 12.80 4.53
C LEU A 100 -3.13 13.45 5.21
N ASN A 101 -3.35 14.36 6.17
CA ASN A 101 -2.26 14.99 6.93
C ASN A 101 -1.52 13.98 7.82
N GLY A 102 -2.23 13.00 8.37
CA GLY A 102 -1.66 11.89 9.13
C GLY A 102 -0.81 10.97 8.24
N LEU A 103 -1.31 10.65 7.05
CA LEU A 103 -0.57 9.88 6.04
C LEU A 103 0.71 10.60 5.62
N LYS A 104 0.62 11.88 5.21
CA LYS A 104 1.77 12.71 4.83
C LYS A 104 2.82 12.77 5.94
N ARG A 105 2.40 13.03 7.17
CA ARG A 105 3.30 13.04 8.34
C ARG A 105 4.00 11.70 8.56
N THR A 106 3.26 10.60 8.43
CA THR A 106 3.81 9.25 8.62
C THR A 106 4.83 8.91 7.54
N LEU A 107 4.59 9.30 6.29
CA LEU A 107 5.54 9.15 5.19
C LEU A 107 6.78 10.02 5.41
N LYS A 108 6.59 11.30 5.76
CA LYS A 108 7.70 12.23 6.04
C LYS A 108 8.60 11.74 7.16
N SER A 109 8.06 11.12 8.21
CA SER A 109 8.87 10.58 9.31
C SER A 109 9.73 9.36 8.92
N SER A 110 9.54 8.78 7.73
CA SER A 110 10.30 7.62 7.26
C SER A 110 11.54 7.99 6.45
N VAL A 111 11.69 9.26 6.09
CA VAL A 111 12.81 9.81 5.33
C VAL A 111 13.35 11.06 6.04
N PHE A 112 14.65 11.31 5.90
CA PHE A 112 15.29 12.49 6.49
C PHE A 112 15.66 13.54 5.44
N ASP A 113 15.35 13.26 4.18
CA ASP A 113 15.73 14.08 3.04
C ASP A 113 14.55 14.96 2.62
N SER A 114 14.77 16.28 2.64
CA SER A 114 13.76 17.28 2.29
C SER A 114 13.31 17.20 0.84
N GLU A 115 14.08 16.56 -0.05
CA GLU A 115 13.67 16.32 -1.45
C GLU A 115 12.36 15.53 -1.55
N TRP A 116 12.01 14.75 -0.53
CA TRP A 116 10.77 14.00 -0.48
C TRP A 116 9.57 14.80 0.01
N ASP A 117 9.77 15.95 0.66
CA ASP A 117 8.66 16.65 1.31
C ASP A 117 7.60 17.10 0.31
N ASP A 118 8.02 17.76 -0.78
CA ASP A 118 7.13 18.21 -1.84
C ASP A 118 6.54 17.03 -2.62
N LEU A 119 7.35 16.01 -2.90
CA LEU A 119 6.90 14.78 -3.57
C LEU A 119 5.80 14.06 -2.79
N ILE A 120 5.92 13.98 -1.46
CA ILE A 120 4.91 13.40 -0.57
C ILE A 120 3.64 14.24 -0.59
N GLU A 121 3.74 15.56 -0.45
CA GLU A 121 2.59 16.46 -0.47
C GLU A 121 1.79 16.29 -1.77
N THR A 122 2.47 16.46 -2.91
CA THR A 122 1.84 16.38 -4.23
C THR A 122 1.31 14.98 -4.53
N SER A 123 2.09 13.92 -4.27
CA SER A 123 1.67 12.55 -4.57
C SER A 123 0.44 12.13 -3.77
N VAL A 124 0.37 12.47 -2.48
CA VAL A 124 -0.80 12.13 -1.65
C VAL A 124 -2.03 12.89 -2.10
N ASP A 125 -1.91 14.17 -2.41
CA ASP A 125 -3.05 15.00 -2.83
C ASP A 125 -3.58 14.57 -4.20
N GLU A 126 -2.70 14.33 -5.17
CA GLU A 126 -3.10 13.81 -6.48
C GLU A 126 -3.78 12.44 -6.35
N CYS A 127 -3.22 11.52 -5.56
CA CYS A 127 -3.83 10.21 -5.35
C CYS A 127 -5.16 10.29 -4.61
N ALA A 128 -5.33 11.24 -3.69
CA ALA A 128 -6.61 11.47 -3.02
C ALA A 128 -7.69 11.99 -3.99
N LEU A 129 -7.31 12.75 -5.02
CA LEU A 129 -8.22 13.18 -6.09
C LEU A 129 -8.57 12.02 -7.05
N GLU A 130 -7.61 11.17 -7.37
CA GLU A 130 -7.79 10.00 -8.25
C GLU A 130 -8.67 8.93 -7.59
N VAL A 131 -8.49 8.70 -6.30
CA VAL A 131 -9.22 7.68 -5.55
C VAL A 131 -10.50 8.29 -4.97
N ARG A 132 -11.63 8.05 -5.65
CA ARG A 132 -12.95 8.44 -5.12
C ARG A 132 -13.19 7.78 -3.77
N PRO A 133 -13.76 8.51 -2.78
CA PRO A 133 -14.25 7.90 -1.56
C PRO A 133 -15.36 6.90 -1.93
N ALA A 134 -15.02 5.61 -1.95
CA ALA A 134 -16.02 4.57 -1.83
C ALA A 134 -16.49 4.56 -0.37
N GLY A 135 -17.76 4.24 -0.13
CA GLY A 135 -18.28 4.06 1.22
C GLY A 135 -17.52 2.97 1.99
N LEU A 136 -18.03 2.62 3.16
CA LEU A 136 -17.54 1.45 3.88
C LEU A 136 -17.89 0.20 3.04
N GLU A 137 -16.90 -0.40 2.38
CA GLU A 137 -17.06 -1.64 1.62
C GLU A 137 -16.11 -2.71 2.16
N GLY A 138 -16.66 -3.89 2.45
CA GLY A 138 -15.90 -5.05 2.94
C GLY A 138 -16.16 -5.38 4.43
N PRO A 139 -15.62 -6.52 4.91
CA PRO A 139 -15.81 -6.97 6.28
C PRO A 139 -15.12 -6.06 7.31
N CYS A 140 -14.12 -5.29 6.87
CA CYS A 140 -13.37 -4.36 7.70
C CYS A 140 -14.01 -2.97 7.63
N GLN A 141 -14.36 -2.38 8.78
CA GLN A 141 -14.83 -0.99 8.86
C GLN A 141 -13.67 0.03 8.76
N PHE A 142 -12.88 -0.04 7.69
CA PHE A 142 -11.90 1.00 7.36
C PHE A 142 -12.23 1.60 6.00
N PRO A 143 -11.69 2.78 5.66
CA PRO A 143 -12.00 3.40 4.39
C PRO A 143 -11.56 2.49 3.26
N ALA A 144 -12.51 1.96 2.48
CA ALA A 144 -12.24 0.99 1.40
C ALA A 144 -11.27 1.54 0.34
N HIS A 145 -11.16 2.86 0.27
CA HIS A 145 -10.26 3.58 -0.61
C HIS A 145 -8.82 3.71 -0.07
N LEU A 146 -8.55 3.41 1.20
CA LEU A 146 -7.22 3.55 1.80
C LEU A 146 -6.15 2.68 1.10
N PRO A 147 -6.37 1.38 0.81
CA PRO A 147 -5.39 0.59 0.07
C PRO A 147 -5.07 1.14 -1.32
N LYS A 148 -6.08 1.65 -2.03
CA LYS A 148 -5.92 2.29 -3.35
C LYS A 148 -5.11 3.59 -3.24
N LEU A 149 -5.40 4.41 -2.24
CA LEU A 149 -4.66 5.64 -1.95
C LEU A 149 -3.18 5.34 -1.64
N LEU A 150 -2.89 4.33 -0.81
CA LEU A 150 -1.54 3.91 -0.48
C LEU A 150 -0.79 3.37 -1.71
N GLY A 151 -1.44 2.50 -2.49
CA GLY A 151 -0.87 1.96 -3.74
C GLY A 151 -0.49 3.06 -4.73
N CYS A 152 -1.42 3.99 -5.00
CA CYS A 152 -1.18 5.14 -5.85
C CYS A 152 -0.03 6.01 -5.32
N THR A 153 0.00 6.30 -4.01
CA THR A 153 1.03 7.16 -3.41
C THR A 153 2.41 6.51 -3.54
N ILE A 154 2.54 5.22 -3.22
CA ILE A 154 3.80 4.47 -3.34
C ILE A 154 4.26 4.44 -4.80
N LYS A 155 3.34 4.21 -5.75
CA LYS A 155 3.64 4.24 -7.18
C LYS A 155 4.25 5.57 -7.59
N LYS A 156 3.60 6.69 -7.27
CA LYS A 156 4.11 8.03 -7.62
C LYS A 156 5.47 8.30 -6.99
N LEU A 157 5.62 8.05 -5.68
CA LEU A 157 6.89 8.27 -4.97
C LEU A 157 8.04 7.43 -5.53
N PHE A 158 7.79 6.16 -5.85
CA PHE A 158 8.81 5.29 -6.43
C PHE A 158 9.24 5.74 -7.82
N LEU A 159 8.28 6.12 -8.68
CA LEU A 159 8.59 6.57 -10.06
C LEU A 159 9.29 7.93 -10.10
N GLN A 160 9.09 8.75 -9.08
CA GLN A 160 9.71 10.07 -8.92
C GLN A 160 10.92 10.04 -7.98
N CYS A 161 11.48 8.85 -7.70
CA CYS A 161 12.62 8.70 -6.82
C CYS A 161 13.81 9.59 -7.26
N PRO A 162 14.27 10.53 -6.42
CA PRO A 162 15.40 11.40 -6.76
C PRO A 162 16.71 10.62 -6.97
N GLN A 163 16.88 9.53 -6.22
CA GLN A 163 18.10 8.72 -6.19
C GLN A 163 17.79 7.25 -6.46
N MET A 164 17.41 6.94 -7.71
CA MET A 164 17.25 5.56 -8.15
C MET A 164 18.62 4.89 -8.29
N HIS A 165 18.79 3.73 -7.67
CA HIS A 165 19.99 2.92 -7.80
C HIS A 165 20.15 2.40 -9.23
N PRO A 166 21.35 2.50 -9.84
CA PRO A 166 21.59 2.10 -11.22
C PRO A 166 21.81 0.57 -11.34
N LEU A 167 20.89 -0.23 -10.80
CA LEU A 167 20.94 -1.69 -10.88
C LEU A 167 20.03 -2.19 -12.01
N PRO A 168 20.41 -3.23 -12.77
CA PRO A 168 19.56 -3.78 -13.85
C PRO A 168 18.16 -4.19 -13.38
N VAL A 169 18.05 -4.70 -12.14
CA VAL A 169 16.77 -5.09 -11.53
C VAL A 169 15.81 -3.90 -11.35
N CYS A 170 16.33 -2.67 -11.31
CA CYS A 170 15.52 -1.47 -11.06
C CYS A 170 14.73 -1.02 -12.27
N GLU A 171 15.21 -1.28 -13.48
CA GLU A 171 14.41 -1.05 -14.69
C GLU A 171 13.19 -1.98 -14.73
N THR A 172 13.38 -3.28 -14.45
CA THR A 172 12.27 -4.24 -14.38
C THR A 172 11.32 -3.94 -13.22
N THR A 173 11.84 -3.48 -12.08
CA THR A 173 11.02 -3.05 -10.94
C THR A 173 10.22 -1.79 -11.27
N LYS A 174 10.79 -0.84 -12.01
CA LYS A 174 10.09 0.34 -12.49
C LYS A 174 8.94 -0.03 -13.43
N MET A 175 9.17 -0.96 -14.35
CA MET A 175 8.10 -1.49 -15.22
C MET A 175 6.97 -2.13 -14.41
N TYR A 176 7.31 -2.97 -13.41
CA TYR A 176 6.32 -3.53 -12.49
C TYR A 176 5.47 -2.45 -11.82
N VAL A 177 6.12 -1.42 -11.26
CA VAL A 177 5.41 -0.32 -10.58
C VAL A 177 4.55 0.50 -11.54
N GLN A 178 4.98 0.70 -12.79
CA GLN A 178 4.21 1.44 -13.78
C GLN A 178 2.95 0.68 -14.22
N GLU A 179 3.07 -0.63 -14.41
CA GLU A 179 2.07 -1.44 -15.10
C GLU A 179 1.14 -2.22 -14.17
N CYS A 180 1.62 -2.57 -12.97
CA CYS A 180 0.95 -3.55 -12.10
C CYS A 180 0.50 -3.01 -10.74
N MET A 181 1.04 -1.87 -10.31
CA MET A 181 0.57 -1.13 -9.12
C MET A 181 -0.37 0.00 -9.52
#